data_AF-A0A3N0CS18-F1
#
_entry.id   AF-A0A3N0CS18-F1
#
_cell.length_a   1.000
_cell.length_b   1.000
_cell.length_c   1.000
_cell.angle_alpha   90.00
_cell.angle_beta   90.00
_cell.angle_gamma   90.00
#
_symmetry.space_group_name_H-M   'P 1'
#
loop_
_entity.id
_entity.type
_entity.pdbx_description
1 polymer ?
#
loop_
_entity_poly.entity_id
_entity_poly.type
_entity_poly.pdbx_seq_one_letter_code
_entity_poly.pdbx_strand_id
1 'polypeptide(L)'
;MTSETFPADDPRHGTNAGYLRHVETDRNYCEPCREAHAIYRRSLWRRRYVLGVTSLYIDSTGTRRRIQALQALGWRYTDIDTTAGVTDGWSSSAVRGTRVNITQATKLAEAYEKLCMHLGPSGRCRTWAIRKGWLTPLAWDDIDDPNEKPRRGSNQRSRADVDEAVVIRFLTGEHHLPTTVAERYEITARWEAQGRSLGDLEALSGWNSNRYTTRQDGAA
;
A
#
# COMPACT_ATOMS: atom_id res chain seq x y z
N MET A 1 38.39 5.01 45.25
CA MET A 1 37.23 4.27 44.69
C MET A 1 36.97 4.83 43.30
N THR A 2 37.39 4.07 42.29
CA THR A 2 37.36 4.44 40.88
C THR A 2 35.92 4.49 40.37
N SER A 3 35.53 5.64 39.82
CA SER A 3 34.24 5.85 39.18
C SER A 3 34.12 4.99 37.92
N GLU A 4 33.48 3.83 38.02
CA GLU A 4 33.17 3.02 36.84
C GLU A 4 32.08 3.71 36.02
N THR A 5 32.57 4.46 35.04
CA THR A 5 31.85 4.94 33.87
C THR A 5 31.23 3.73 33.16
N PHE A 6 30.07 3.92 32.53
CA PHE A 6 29.49 2.94 31.60
C PHE A 6 30.60 2.34 30.71
N PRO A 7 30.68 1.00 30.55
CA PRO A 7 31.66 0.40 29.65
C PRO A 7 31.61 1.09 28.28
N ALA A 8 32.76 1.50 27.76
CA ALA A 8 32.84 2.13 26.44
C ALA A 8 32.29 1.23 25.32
N ASP A 9 32.24 -0.09 25.56
CA ASP A 9 31.73 -1.11 24.65
C ASP A 9 30.20 -1.29 24.69
N ASP A 10 29.45 -0.58 25.55
CA ASP A 10 27.98 -0.63 25.48
C ASP A 10 27.49 0.11 24.21
N PRO A 11 26.66 -0.51 23.36
CA PRO A 11 26.20 0.09 22.10
C PRO A 11 25.38 1.37 22.28
N ARG A 12 24.95 1.70 23.51
CA ARG A 12 24.22 2.92 23.85
C ARG A 12 25.16 4.04 24.29
N HIS A 13 26.43 3.77 24.56
CA HIS A 13 27.42 4.77 24.92
C HIS A 13 27.59 5.80 23.78
N GLY A 14 27.68 7.09 24.12
CA GLY A 14 27.74 8.16 23.11
C GLY A 14 26.41 8.43 22.38
N THR A 15 25.28 7.96 22.90
CA THR A 15 23.95 8.22 22.34
C THR A 15 23.02 8.91 23.35
N ASN A 16 21.92 9.51 22.87
CA ASN A 16 20.89 10.06 23.75
C ASN A 16 20.25 8.99 24.67
N ALA A 17 20.17 7.74 24.22
CA ALA A 17 19.68 6.62 25.03
C ALA A 17 20.66 6.28 26.18
N GLY A 18 21.97 6.33 25.91
CA GLY A 18 23.00 6.18 26.94
C GLY A 18 22.96 7.29 27.99
N TYR A 19 22.72 8.54 27.57
CA TYR A 19 22.51 9.67 28.49
C TYR A 19 21.31 9.47 29.42
N LEU A 20 20.16 9.03 28.88
CA LEU A 20 18.94 8.81 29.68
C LEU A 20 19.13 7.71 30.75
N ARG A 21 19.91 6.67 30.44
CA ARG A 21 20.26 5.63 31.44
C ARG A 21 21.13 6.20 32.56
N HIS A 22 22.06 7.11 32.27
CA HIS A 22 22.81 7.81 33.32
C HIS A 22 21.90 8.61 34.26
N VAL A 23 20.88 9.29 33.72
CA VAL A 23 19.87 10.01 34.51
C VAL A 23 19.09 9.05 35.41
N GLU A 24 18.70 7.89 34.90
CA GLU A 24 17.95 6.87 35.63
C GLU A 24 18.75 6.19 36.75
N THR A 25 20.06 6.06 36.57
CA THR A 25 20.94 5.33 37.51
C THR A 25 21.74 6.22 38.47
N ASP A 26 21.51 7.53 38.45
CA ASP A 26 22.12 8.56 39.32
C ASP A 26 23.65 8.47 39.44
N ARG A 27 24.32 8.07 38.34
CA ARG A 27 25.79 8.00 38.26
C ARG A 27 26.32 9.09 37.34
N ASN A 28 27.42 9.72 37.77
CA ASN A 28 28.20 10.71 37.02
C ASN A 28 28.19 10.43 35.51
N TYR A 29 27.64 11.39 34.76
CA TYR A 29 27.53 11.29 33.31
C TYR A 29 28.92 11.22 32.66
N CYS A 30 29.07 10.43 31.60
CA CYS A 30 30.27 10.50 30.76
C CYS A 30 30.15 11.63 29.73
N GLU A 31 31.30 12.19 29.33
CA GLU A 31 31.34 13.29 28.37
C GLU A 31 30.71 12.92 27.01
N PRO A 32 30.97 11.74 26.40
CA PRO A 32 30.35 11.38 25.13
C PRO A 32 28.82 11.32 25.17
N CYS A 33 28.23 10.83 26.27
CA CYS A 33 26.77 10.83 26.43
C CYS A 33 26.21 12.24 26.68
N ARG A 34 26.94 13.11 27.40
CA ARG A 34 26.56 14.53 27.57
C ARG A 34 26.59 15.27 26.23
N GLU A 35 27.62 15.06 25.43
CA GLU A 35 27.75 15.64 24.10
C GLU A 35 26.65 15.15 23.15
N ALA A 36 26.36 13.85 23.14
CA ALA A 36 25.26 13.28 22.36
C ALA A 36 23.90 13.88 22.76
N HIS A 37 23.67 14.07 24.06
CA HIS A 37 22.47 14.75 24.55
C HIS A 37 22.46 16.25 24.17
N ALA A 38 23.60 16.93 24.19
CA ALA A 38 23.73 18.32 23.75
C ALA A 38 23.44 18.46 22.25
N ILE A 39 23.93 17.54 21.41
CA ILE A 39 23.64 17.46 19.97
C ILE A 39 22.14 17.20 19.75
N TYR A 40 21.55 16.26 20.49
CA TYR A 40 20.10 15.99 20.47
C TYR A 40 19.27 17.23 20.85
N ARG A 41 19.65 17.94 21.93
CA ARG A 41 18.98 19.19 22.33
C ARG A 41 19.17 20.29 21.29
N ARG A 42 20.34 20.42 20.66
CA ARG A 42 20.60 21.38 19.57
C ARG A 42 19.77 21.07 18.32
N SER A 43 19.59 19.80 17.97
CA SER A 43 18.77 19.40 16.80
C SER A 43 17.27 19.68 17.04
N LEU A 44 16.78 19.44 18.25
CA LEU A 44 15.43 19.83 18.68
C LEU A 44 15.27 21.35 18.73
N TRP A 45 16.28 22.06 19.24
CA TRP A 45 16.28 23.52 19.33
C TRP A 45 16.26 24.18 17.94
N ARG A 46 17.06 23.67 16.98
CA ARG A 46 17.05 24.13 15.58
C ARG A 46 15.69 23.91 14.90
N ARG A 47 15.05 22.76 15.13
CA ARG A 47 13.71 22.46 14.60
C ARG A 47 12.60 23.32 15.23
N ARG A 48 12.63 23.54 16.55
CA ARG A 48 11.56 24.22 17.30
C ARG A 48 11.65 25.76 17.29
N TYR A 49 12.86 26.33 17.31
CA TYR A 49 13.05 27.78 17.50
C TYR A 49 13.63 28.51 16.29
N VAL A 50 14.52 27.86 15.52
CA VAL A 50 15.18 28.50 14.36
C VAL A 50 14.36 28.34 13.08
N LEU A 51 13.69 27.19 12.90
CA LEU A 51 12.85 26.91 11.72
C LEU A 51 11.35 27.19 11.96
N GLY A 52 10.95 27.58 13.19
CA GLY A 52 9.55 27.86 13.52
C GLY A 52 8.59 26.66 13.45
N VAL A 53 9.10 25.43 13.32
CA VAL A 53 8.25 24.24 13.25
C VAL A 53 7.83 23.82 14.65
N THR A 54 6.70 24.36 15.12
CA THR A 54 6.11 24.06 16.44
C THR A 54 5.27 22.79 16.47
N SER A 55 4.87 22.26 15.31
CA SER A 55 3.90 21.18 15.23
C SER A 55 4.58 19.82 15.09
N LEU A 56 4.49 18.98 16.13
CA LEU A 56 4.71 17.53 16.03
C LEU A 56 3.62 16.84 15.19
N TYR A 57 2.65 17.58 14.68
CA TYR A 57 1.55 17.10 13.85
C TYR A 57 1.69 17.62 12.42
N ILE A 58 1.64 16.70 11.46
CA ILE A 58 1.63 16.99 10.03
C ILE A 58 0.22 16.79 9.46
N ASP A 59 0.00 17.26 8.23
CA ASP A 59 -1.23 16.97 7.50
C ASP A 59 -1.38 15.47 7.28
N SER A 60 -2.60 14.97 7.48
CA SER A 60 -2.90 13.54 7.40
C SER A 60 -3.01 12.98 5.98
N THR A 61 -2.93 13.80 4.93
CA THR A 61 -3.26 13.38 3.56
C THR A 61 -2.40 12.21 3.09
N GLY A 62 -1.08 12.30 3.23
CA GLY A 62 -0.15 11.23 2.85
C GLY A 62 -0.39 9.95 3.66
N THR A 63 -0.55 10.08 4.98
CA THR A 63 -0.88 8.95 5.88
C THR A 63 -2.21 8.29 5.51
N ARG A 64 -3.25 9.08 5.25
CA ARG A 64 -4.57 8.63 4.88
C ARG A 64 -4.53 7.88 3.56
N ARG A 65 -3.88 8.44 2.52
CA ARG A 65 -3.74 7.81 1.21
C ARG A 65 -3.03 6.45 1.32
N ARG A 66 -1.94 6.36 2.11
CA ARG A 66 -1.26 5.07 2.38
C ARG A 66 -2.16 4.02 3.02
N ILE A 67 -2.88 4.37 4.09
CA ILE A 67 -3.79 3.42 4.77
C ILE A 67 -4.91 2.97 3.81
N GLN A 68 -5.47 3.89 3.04
CA GLN A 68 -6.49 3.58 2.04
C GLN A 68 -5.97 2.65 0.95
N ALA A 69 -4.75 2.89 0.47
CA ALA A 69 -4.09 2.06 -0.52
C ALA A 69 -3.78 0.65 0.00
N LEU A 70 -3.32 0.51 1.24
CA LEU A 70 -3.13 -0.80 1.86
C LEU A 70 -4.46 -1.55 2.05
N GLN A 71 -5.53 -0.85 2.41
CA GLN A 71 -6.86 -1.47 2.46
C GLN A 71 -7.38 -1.86 1.07
N ALA A 72 -7.08 -1.09 0.03
CA ALA A 72 -7.35 -1.47 -1.36
C ALA A 72 -6.55 -2.70 -1.80
N LEU A 73 -5.43 -3.02 -1.15
CA LEU A 73 -4.70 -4.28 -1.31
C LEU A 73 -5.22 -5.41 -0.41
N GLY A 74 -6.08 -5.11 0.57
CA GLY A 74 -6.71 -6.09 1.48
C GLY A 74 -6.08 -6.18 2.88
N TRP A 75 -5.20 -5.25 3.26
CA TRP A 75 -4.65 -5.17 4.61
C TRP A 75 -5.67 -4.56 5.57
N ARG A 76 -6.00 -5.25 6.67
CA ARG A 76 -6.93 -4.73 7.68
C ARG A 76 -6.23 -3.68 8.53
N TYR A 77 -6.99 -2.79 9.17
CA TYR A 77 -6.43 -1.82 10.13
C TYR A 77 -5.53 -2.48 11.18
N THR A 78 -5.97 -3.61 11.75
CA THR A 78 -5.20 -4.38 12.73
C THR A 78 -3.84 -4.85 12.20
N ASP A 79 -3.78 -5.27 10.94
CA ASP A 79 -2.54 -5.74 10.31
C ASP A 79 -1.58 -4.55 10.07
N ILE A 80 -2.13 -3.41 9.65
CA ILE A 80 -1.38 -2.17 9.44
C ILE A 80 -0.84 -1.63 10.77
N ASP A 81 -1.69 -1.55 11.80
CA ASP A 81 -1.32 -1.04 13.12
C ASP A 81 -0.25 -1.93 13.79
N THR A 82 -0.41 -3.26 13.67
CA THR A 82 0.58 -4.24 14.14
C THR A 82 1.93 -4.07 13.43
N THR A 83 1.92 -3.95 12.10
CA THR A 83 3.15 -3.80 11.30
C THR A 83 3.86 -2.47 11.57
N ALA A 84 3.09 -1.40 11.81
CA ALA A 84 3.61 -0.08 12.15
C ALA A 84 4.08 0.03 13.62
N GLY A 85 3.75 -0.94 14.48
CA GLY A 85 4.06 -0.87 15.91
C GLY A 85 3.39 0.33 16.58
N VAL A 86 2.11 0.54 16.27
CA VAL A 86 1.23 1.55 16.86
C VAL A 86 0.05 0.88 17.57
N THR A 87 -0.70 1.64 18.37
CA THR A 87 -1.87 1.14 19.07
C THR A 87 -2.96 0.71 18.09
N ASP A 88 -3.62 -0.41 18.37
CA ASP A 88 -4.74 -0.90 17.56
C ASP A 88 -5.86 0.15 17.46
N GLY A 89 -6.43 0.31 16.26
CA GLY A 89 -7.44 1.31 15.95
C GLY A 89 -6.88 2.70 15.63
N TRP A 90 -5.57 2.91 15.73
CA TRP A 90 -4.94 4.17 15.35
C TRP A 90 -5.14 4.47 13.86
N SER A 91 -4.88 3.52 12.96
CA SER A 91 -5.03 3.75 11.52
C SER A 91 -6.46 4.15 11.13
N SER A 92 -7.47 3.57 11.80
CA SER A 92 -8.88 3.92 11.60
C SER A 92 -9.19 5.36 12.02
N SER A 93 -8.52 5.85 13.06
CA SER A 93 -8.62 7.26 13.50
C SER A 93 -7.86 8.18 12.55
N ALA A 94 -6.65 7.78 12.12
CA ALA A 94 -5.80 8.56 11.22
C ALA A 94 -6.46 8.82 9.86
N VAL A 95 -7.22 7.87 9.32
CA VAL A 95 -7.97 8.05 8.06
C VAL A 95 -9.05 9.13 8.16
N ARG A 96 -9.62 9.34 9.35
CA ARG A 96 -10.71 10.31 9.60
C ARG A 96 -10.20 11.67 10.09
N GLY A 97 -9.06 11.69 10.79
CA GLY A 97 -8.46 12.91 11.33
C GLY A 97 -7.81 13.77 10.25
N THR A 98 -7.67 15.08 10.51
CA THR A 98 -7.02 16.04 9.59
C THR A 98 -5.51 16.15 9.81
N ARG A 99 -5.02 15.76 10.99
CA ARG A 99 -3.60 15.83 11.35
C ARG A 99 -3.17 14.56 12.06
N VAL A 100 -1.89 14.21 11.93
CA VAL A 100 -1.29 13.03 12.56
C VAL A 100 0.06 13.36 13.15
N ASN A 101 0.43 12.68 14.24
CA ASN A 101 1.75 12.87 14.84
C ASN A 101 2.84 12.39 13.87
N ILE A 102 3.92 13.16 13.72
CA ILE A 102 5.01 12.87 12.79
C ILE A 102 5.64 11.50 13.04
N THR A 103 5.81 11.11 14.30
CA THR A 103 6.38 9.80 14.65
C THR A 103 5.49 8.66 14.20
N GLN A 104 4.16 8.81 14.32
CA GLN A 104 3.20 7.80 13.88
C GLN A 104 3.11 7.75 12.35
N ALA A 105 3.19 8.91 11.69
CA ALA A 105 3.26 8.99 10.23
C ALA A 105 4.52 8.32 9.67
N THR A 106 5.68 8.52 10.31
CA THR A 106 6.93 7.83 9.93
C THR A 106 6.80 6.31 10.09
N LYS A 107 6.29 5.84 11.23
CA LYS A 107 6.04 4.40 11.46
C LYS A 107 5.12 3.79 10.42
N LEU A 108 4.04 4.49 10.06
CA LEU A 108 3.15 4.05 9.00
C LEU A 108 3.83 4.03 7.63
N ALA A 109 4.66 5.03 7.31
CA ALA A 109 5.40 5.04 6.05
C ALA A 109 6.31 3.81 5.96
N GLU A 110 7.03 3.46 7.02
CA GLU A 110 7.84 2.24 7.08
C GLU A 110 6.99 0.95 6.95
N ALA A 111 5.81 0.90 7.57
CA ALA A 111 4.89 -0.21 7.40
C ALA A 111 4.35 -0.29 5.96
N TYR A 112 4.09 0.85 5.34
CA TYR A 112 3.61 0.92 3.96
C TYR A 112 4.63 0.32 2.99
N GLU A 113 5.91 0.68 3.09
CA GLU A 113 6.96 0.11 2.24
C GLU A 113 7.04 -1.43 2.35
N LYS A 114 6.79 -1.99 3.54
CA LYS A 114 6.78 -3.44 3.75
C LYS A 114 5.57 -4.15 3.14
N LEU A 115 4.44 -3.46 3.04
CA LEU A 115 3.14 -4.07 2.72
C LEU A 115 2.64 -3.73 1.31
N CYS A 116 3.09 -2.63 0.71
CA CYS A 116 2.55 -2.07 -0.52
C CYS A 116 2.75 -2.95 -1.77
N MET A 117 3.73 -3.86 -1.73
CA MET A 117 4.03 -4.81 -2.81
C MET A 117 3.33 -6.17 -2.64
N HIS A 118 2.48 -6.32 -1.62
CA HIS A 118 1.83 -7.58 -1.29
C HIS A 118 0.32 -7.41 -1.10
N LEU A 119 -0.43 -8.43 -1.53
CA LEU A 119 -1.85 -8.50 -1.24
C LEU A 119 -2.06 -8.85 0.24
N GLY A 120 -2.91 -8.07 0.90
CA GLY A 120 -3.29 -8.34 2.27
C GLY A 120 -4.22 -9.55 2.38
N PRO A 121 -4.35 -10.13 3.57
CA PRO A 121 -5.05 -11.41 3.77
C PRO A 121 -6.57 -11.31 3.59
N SER A 122 -7.16 -10.12 3.55
CA SER A 122 -8.61 -9.94 3.56
C SER A 122 -9.17 -9.46 2.21
N GLY A 123 -9.69 -10.42 1.44
CA GLY A 123 -10.47 -10.11 0.23
C GLY A 123 -11.71 -9.25 0.51
N ARG A 124 -12.35 -9.42 1.69
CA ARG A 124 -13.49 -8.60 2.12
C ARG A 124 -13.09 -7.13 2.33
N CYS A 125 -11.95 -6.88 2.97
CA CYS A 125 -11.41 -5.54 3.15
C CYS A 125 -11.12 -4.87 1.80
N ARG A 126 -10.45 -5.59 0.90
CA ARG A 126 -10.18 -5.14 -0.47
C ARG A 126 -11.45 -4.74 -1.21
N THR A 127 -12.45 -5.62 -1.25
CA THR A 127 -13.73 -5.33 -1.94
C THR A 127 -14.44 -4.12 -1.34
N TRP A 128 -14.41 -3.97 -0.02
CA TRP A 128 -15.00 -2.82 0.65
C TRP A 128 -14.26 -1.51 0.33
N ALA A 129 -12.93 -1.51 0.35
CA ALA A 129 -12.09 -0.37 0.01
C ALA A 129 -12.30 0.09 -1.45
N ILE A 130 -12.37 -0.85 -2.39
CA ILE A 130 -12.66 -0.56 -3.80
C ILE A 130 -14.04 0.09 -3.95
N ARG A 131 -15.07 -0.42 -3.26
CA ARG A 131 -16.42 0.18 -3.25
C ARG A 131 -16.45 1.58 -2.66
N LYS A 132 -15.54 1.90 -1.73
CA LYS A 132 -15.34 3.26 -1.21
C LYS A 132 -14.57 4.17 -2.16
N GLY A 133 -14.14 3.66 -3.31
CA GLY A 133 -13.38 4.41 -4.31
C GLY A 133 -11.92 4.61 -3.92
N TRP A 134 -11.40 3.82 -2.98
CA TRP A 134 -10.00 3.89 -2.56
C TRP A 134 -9.11 3.19 -3.58
N LEU A 135 -7.95 3.81 -3.82
CA LEU A 135 -7.05 3.44 -4.90
C LEU A 135 -5.82 2.73 -4.35
N THR A 136 -5.30 1.78 -5.10
CA THR A 136 -4.09 1.01 -4.75
C THR A 136 -2.82 1.86 -4.86
N PRO A 137 -1.66 1.39 -4.35
CA PRO A 137 -0.39 2.10 -4.50
C PRO A 137 -0.06 2.50 -5.94
N LEU A 138 -0.29 1.60 -6.90
CA LEU A 138 0.02 1.83 -8.32
C LEU A 138 -0.81 2.95 -8.97
N ALA A 139 -1.85 3.45 -8.30
CA ALA A 139 -2.59 4.61 -8.76
C ALA A 139 -1.85 5.93 -8.47
N TRP A 140 -0.74 5.91 -7.74
CA TRP A 140 0.02 7.09 -7.34
C TRP A 140 1.47 6.96 -7.82
N ASP A 141 2.02 8.05 -8.36
CA ASP A 141 3.44 8.18 -8.67
C ASP A 141 4.19 8.70 -7.42
N ASP A 142 3.66 9.73 -6.76
CA ASP A 142 4.03 10.25 -5.45
C ASP A 142 2.76 10.42 -4.57
N ILE A 143 2.51 9.41 -3.74
CA ILE A 143 1.33 9.35 -2.87
C ILE A 143 1.26 10.51 -1.85
N ASP A 144 2.39 11.18 -1.57
CA ASP A 144 2.49 12.29 -0.62
C ASP A 144 2.31 13.67 -1.22
N ASP A 145 2.45 13.85 -2.54
CA ASP A 145 2.22 15.15 -3.16
C ASP A 145 0.73 15.52 -3.06
N PRO A 146 0.36 16.57 -2.31
CA PRO A 146 -1.04 16.97 -2.18
C PRO A 146 -1.69 17.36 -3.51
N ASN A 147 -0.90 17.80 -4.48
CA ASN A 147 -1.37 18.21 -5.81
C ASN A 147 -1.47 17.05 -6.80
N GLU A 148 -0.93 15.89 -6.46
CA GLU A 148 -1.01 14.72 -7.32
C GLU A 148 -2.46 14.27 -7.53
N LYS A 149 -2.77 14.00 -8.79
CA LYS A 149 -4.02 13.36 -9.20
C LYS A 149 -3.74 11.88 -9.47
N PRO A 150 -4.42 10.97 -8.77
CA PRO A 150 -4.14 9.56 -8.95
C PRO A 150 -4.53 9.08 -10.35
N ARG A 151 -3.72 8.19 -10.89
CA ARG A 151 -4.02 7.38 -12.09
C ARG A 151 -5.21 6.49 -11.77
N ARG A 152 -6.40 6.97 -12.08
CA ARG A 152 -7.59 6.13 -12.08
C ARG A 152 -7.46 5.25 -13.31
N GLY A 153 -7.06 4.00 -13.11
CA GLY A 153 -7.23 2.97 -14.14
C GLY A 153 -8.67 3.08 -14.63
N SER A 154 -8.86 3.11 -15.95
CA SER A 154 -10.18 3.08 -16.58
C SER A 154 -10.83 1.73 -16.27
N ASN A 155 -11.28 1.54 -15.02
CA ASN A 155 -12.04 0.37 -14.60
C ASN A 155 -13.50 0.50 -15.07
N GLN A 156 -13.67 1.03 -16.27
CA GLN A 156 -14.81 0.83 -17.11
C GLN A 156 -14.43 -0.31 -18.05
N ARG A 157 -14.19 -1.52 -17.52
CA ARG A 157 -14.46 -2.70 -18.35
C ARG A 157 -15.97 -2.86 -18.29
N SER A 158 -16.66 -2.20 -19.22
CA SER A 158 -18.05 -2.53 -19.50
C SER A 158 -18.12 -4.01 -19.84
N ARG A 159 -19.28 -4.65 -19.63
CA ARG A 159 -19.50 -6.04 -20.10
C ARG A 159 -19.26 -6.21 -21.62
N ALA A 160 -19.19 -5.11 -22.37
CA ALA A 160 -18.94 -5.08 -23.80
C ALA A 160 -17.45 -4.99 -24.16
N ASP A 161 -16.56 -4.67 -23.21
CA ASP A 161 -15.13 -4.50 -23.46
C ASP A 161 -14.39 -5.85 -23.45
N VAL A 162 -13.77 -6.16 -24.58
CA VAL A 162 -12.99 -7.37 -24.80
C VAL A 162 -11.56 -7.14 -24.28
N ASP A 163 -11.06 -8.05 -23.44
CA ASP A 163 -9.65 -8.07 -23.06
C ASP A 163 -8.86 -8.93 -24.05
N GLU A 164 -8.10 -8.24 -24.89
CA GLU A 164 -7.26 -8.84 -25.91
C GLU A 164 -6.29 -9.87 -25.34
N ALA A 165 -5.77 -9.67 -24.12
CA ALA A 165 -4.86 -10.63 -23.49
C ALA A 165 -5.56 -11.94 -23.11
N VAL A 166 -6.83 -11.87 -22.68
CA VAL A 166 -7.64 -13.07 -22.40
C VAL A 166 -7.92 -13.83 -23.70
N VAL A 167 -8.29 -13.12 -24.77
CA VAL A 167 -8.54 -13.72 -26.09
C VAL A 167 -7.29 -14.43 -26.61
N ILE A 168 -6.14 -13.74 -26.62
CA ILE A 168 -4.87 -14.32 -27.09
C ILE A 168 -4.50 -15.56 -26.27
N ARG A 169 -4.49 -15.47 -24.94
CA ARG A 169 -4.10 -16.58 -24.07
C ARG A 169 -4.99 -17.80 -24.26
N PHE A 170 -6.30 -17.57 -24.42
CA PHE A 170 -7.25 -18.62 -24.72
C PHE A 170 -6.90 -19.29 -26.06
N LEU A 171 -6.73 -18.51 -27.13
CA LEU A 171 -6.42 -19.03 -28.47
C LEU A 171 -5.09 -19.80 -28.52
N THR A 172 -4.13 -19.43 -27.66
CA THR A 172 -2.81 -20.08 -27.55
C THR A 172 -2.79 -21.31 -26.64
N GLY A 173 -3.89 -21.66 -25.97
CA GLY A 173 -4.00 -22.94 -25.25
C GLY A 173 -4.57 -22.86 -23.83
N GLU A 174 -4.75 -21.68 -23.26
CA GLU A 174 -5.33 -21.53 -21.92
C GLU A 174 -6.87 -21.56 -21.96
N HIS A 175 -7.44 -22.71 -22.33
CA HIS A 175 -8.88 -22.83 -22.59
C HIS A 175 -9.79 -22.80 -21.34
N HIS A 176 -9.20 -22.82 -20.15
CA HIS A 176 -9.93 -22.83 -18.87
C HIS A 176 -10.04 -21.43 -18.23
N LEU A 177 -9.62 -20.38 -18.94
CA LEU A 177 -9.68 -19.01 -18.43
C LEU A 177 -11.13 -18.54 -18.23
N PRO A 178 -11.42 -17.83 -17.13
CA PRO A 178 -12.71 -17.18 -16.97
C PRO A 178 -12.88 -16.10 -18.04
N THR A 179 -13.95 -16.22 -18.81
CA THR A 179 -14.22 -15.41 -20.02
C THR A 179 -15.60 -14.78 -19.95
N THR A 180 -15.67 -13.48 -20.20
CA THR A 180 -16.88 -12.67 -20.35
C THR A 180 -17.61 -13.00 -21.64
N VAL A 181 -18.88 -12.59 -21.76
CA VAL A 181 -19.70 -12.82 -22.97
C VAL A 181 -19.07 -12.18 -24.21
N ALA A 182 -18.55 -10.95 -24.10
CA ALA A 182 -17.89 -10.25 -25.20
C ALA A 182 -16.61 -10.97 -25.65
N GLU A 183 -15.82 -11.49 -24.72
CA GLU A 183 -14.63 -12.30 -25.05
C GLU A 183 -15.01 -13.61 -25.76
N ARG A 184 -16.15 -14.24 -25.43
CA ARG A 184 -16.60 -15.48 -26.14
C ARG A 184 -16.89 -15.20 -27.61
N TYR A 185 -17.54 -14.09 -27.92
CA TYR A 185 -17.79 -13.68 -29.30
C TYR A 185 -16.47 -13.47 -30.05
N GLU A 186 -15.51 -12.75 -29.45
CA GLU A 186 -14.22 -12.50 -30.09
C GLU A 186 -13.40 -13.79 -30.28
N ILE A 187 -13.36 -14.66 -29.27
CA ILE A 187 -12.69 -15.96 -29.34
C ILE A 187 -13.30 -16.81 -30.44
N THR A 188 -14.64 -16.88 -30.51
CA THR A 188 -15.36 -17.67 -31.52
C THR A 188 -15.07 -17.16 -32.93
N ALA A 189 -15.19 -15.84 -33.16
CA ALA A 189 -14.92 -15.23 -34.45
C ALA A 189 -13.47 -15.48 -34.93
N ARG A 190 -12.48 -15.32 -34.05
CA ARG A 190 -11.07 -15.56 -34.41
C ARG A 190 -10.73 -17.03 -34.59
N TRP A 191 -11.39 -17.92 -33.84
CA TRP A 191 -11.25 -19.36 -33.99
C TRP A 191 -11.71 -19.83 -35.38
N GLU A 192 -12.87 -19.34 -35.82
CA GLU A 192 -13.39 -19.60 -37.16
C GLU A 192 -12.53 -18.97 -38.25
N ALA A 193 -12.02 -17.75 -38.04
CA ALA A 193 -11.10 -17.10 -38.98
C ALA A 193 -9.77 -17.87 -39.15
N GLN A 194 -9.36 -18.66 -38.15
CA GLN A 194 -8.23 -19.59 -38.23
C GLN A 194 -8.59 -20.91 -38.93
N GLY A 195 -9.83 -21.08 -39.40
CA GLY A 195 -10.31 -22.30 -40.07
C GLY A 195 -10.54 -23.48 -39.12
N ARG A 196 -10.61 -23.23 -37.81
CA ARG A 196 -10.77 -24.28 -36.78
C ARG A 196 -12.26 -24.54 -36.51
N SER A 197 -12.63 -25.77 -36.18
CA SER A 197 -14.03 -26.12 -36.01
C SER A 197 -14.60 -25.60 -34.68
N LEU A 198 -15.88 -25.18 -34.70
CA LEU A 198 -16.60 -24.78 -33.48
C LEU A 198 -16.79 -25.95 -32.49
N GLY A 199 -16.82 -27.18 -33.00
CA GLY A 199 -16.89 -28.39 -32.17
C GLY A 199 -15.64 -28.58 -31.32
N ASP A 200 -14.45 -28.32 -31.90
CA ASP A 200 -13.19 -28.34 -31.14
C ASP A 200 -13.16 -27.24 -30.08
N LEU A 201 -13.70 -26.06 -30.41
CA LEU A 201 -13.81 -24.96 -29.45
C LEU A 201 -14.73 -25.34 -28.28
N GLU A 202 -15.89 -25.95 -28.55
CA GLU A 202 -16.83 -26.42 -27.52
C GLU A 202 -16.22 -27.50 -26.63
N ALA A 203 -15.48 -28.45 -27.22
CA ALA A 203 -14.77 -29.48 -26.48
C ALA A 203 -13.69 -28.92 -25.54
N LEU A 204 -12.99 -27.86 -25.94
CA LEU A 204 -11.91 -27.25 -25.16
C LEU A 204 -12.41 -26.27 -24.09
N SER A 205 -13.46 -25.51 -24.40
CA SER A 205 -14.02 -24.47 -23.54
C SER A 205 -15.14 -24.96 -22.59
N GLY A 206 -15.84 -26.03 -22.97
CA GLY A 206 -17.06 -26.50 -22.30
C GLY A 206 -18.29 -25.61 -22.50
N TRP A 207 -18.24 -24.59 -23.38
CA TRP A 207 -19.40 -23.77 -23.71
C TRP A 207 -19.99 -24.11 -25.08
N ASN A 208 -21.26 -23.78 -25.29
CA ASN A 208 -21.87 -23.91 -26.62
C ASN A 208 -21.37 -22.76 -27.53
N SER A 209 -20.36 -23.05 -28.36
CA SER A 209 -19.71 -22.09 -29.25
C SER A 209 -20.66 -21.50 -30.31
N ASN A 210 -21.66 -22.29 -30.75
CA ASN A 210 -22.65 -21.83 -31.73
C ASN A 210 -23.48 -20.64 -31.22
N ARG A 211 -23.57 -20.45 -29.90
CA ARG A 211 -24.25 -19.29 -29.29
C ARG A 211 -23.51 -17.97 -29.52
N TYR A 212 -22.25 -18.00 -29.93
CA TYR A 212 -21.36 -16.85 -29.98
C TYR A 212 -20.81 -16.54 -31.39
N THR A 213 -21.51 -16.99 -32.44
CA THR A 213 -21.11 -16.78 -33.85
C THR A 213 -21.57 -15.45 -34.43
N THR A 214 -22.59 -14.80 -33.85
CA THR A 214 -23.10 -13.49 -34.32
C THR A 214 -23.31 -12.56 -33.13
N ARG A 215 -22.48 -11.52 -33.00
CA ARG A 215 -22.64 -10.49 -31.98
C ARG A 215 -23.93 -9.72 -32.27
N GLN A 216 -24.97 -9.88 -31.44
CA GLN A 216 -26.11 -8.96 -31.48
C GLN A 216 -25.64 -7.61 -30.95
N ASP A 217 -25.41 -6.66 -31.86
CA ASP A 217 -25.13 -5.28 -31.52
C ASP A 217 -26.40 -4.65 -30.93
N GLY A 218 -26.56 -4.80 -29.61
CA GLY A 218 -27.59 -4.13 -28.84
C GLY A 218 -27.25 -2.65 -28.66
N ALA A 219 -27.90 -1.82 -29.49
CA ALA A 219 -28.34 -0.44 -29.31
C ALA A 219 -27.70 0.44 -28.21
N ALA A 220 -27.18 1.59 -28.68
CA ALA A 220 -27.05 2.93 -28.07
C ALA A 220 -27.15 3.07 -26.53
#